data_AF-A0A2Z3GQX2-F1
#
_entry.id   AF-A0A2Z3GQX2-F1
#
_cell.length_a   1.000
_cell.length_b   1.000
_cell.length_c   1.000
_cell.angle_alpha   90.00
_cell.angle_beta   90.00
_cell.angle_gamma   90.00
#
_symmetry.space_group_name_H-M   'P 1'
#
loop_
_entity.id
_entity.type
_entity.pdbx_description
1 polymer ?
#
loop_
_entity_poly.entity_id
_entity_poly.type
_entity_poly.pdbx_seq_one_letter_code
_entity_poly.pdbx_strand_id
1 'polypeptide(L)'
;MVAVPLLKERLTAPPPPPEQIKRWIAELGDERFAVREAATRTLAHQGAAIEPSLRAALRAAPPAEAATRLTDLLRELGPRSAHNLGAVRGVEVLELMGTPAALTLLRELAEAPADTLLGQEARAACRRLAEVGRTPFP
;
A
#
# COMPACT_ATOMS: atom_id res chain seq x y z
N MET A 1 4.60 -5.43 -25.35
CA MET A 1 4.37 -4.18 -24.58
C MET A 1 5.06 -4.30 -23.23
N VAL A 2 6.05 -3.43 -22.94
CA VAL A 2 6.93 -3.51 -21.76
C VAL A 2 6.28 -2.96 -20.47
N ALA A 3 5.05 -2.42 -20.57
CA ALA A 3 4.35 -1.78 -19.46
C ALA A 3 3.90 -2.75 -18.36
N VAL A 4 3.38 -3.94 -18.70
CA VAL A 4 2.89 -4.91 -17.69
C VAL A 4 4.00 -5.40 -16.76
N PRO A 5 5.19 -5.82 -17.26
CA PRO A 5 6.30 -6.20 -16.39
C PRO A 5 6.75 -5.10 -15.42
N LEU A 6 6.85 -3.85 -15.90
CA LEU A 6 7.22 -2.71 -15.06
C LEU A 6 6.17 -2.44 -13.97
N LEU A 7 4.88 -2.47 -14.32
CA LEU A 7 3.79 -2.29 -13.37
C LEU A 7 3.77 -3.43 -12.34
N LYS A 8 4.01 -4.68 -12.77
CA LYS A 8 4.13 -5.82 -11.85
C LYS A 8 5.24 -5.57 -10.83
N GLU A 9 6.44 -5.22 -11.28
CA GLU A 9 7.57 -4.93 -10.40
C GLU A 9 7.24 -3.84 -9.36
N ARG A 10 6.60 -2.75 -9.80
CA ARG A 10 6.30 -1.60 -8.94
C ARG A 10 5.14 -1.84 -7.97
N LEU A 11 4.12 -2.58 -8.40
CA LEU A 11 2.92 -2.84 -7.58
C LEU A 11 3.10 -4.02 -6.63
N THR A 12 4.03 -4.94 -6.91
CA THR A 12 4.28 -6.13 -6.09
C THR A 12 5.59 -6.08 -5.30
N ALA A 13 6.21 -4.90 -5.21
CA ALA A 13 7.41 -4.71 -4.41
C ALA A 13 7.13 -5.17 -2.96
N PRO A 14 7.92 -6.13 -2.44
CA PRO A 14 7.65 -6.70 -1.12
C PRO A 14 7.82 -5.62 -0.05
N PRO A 15 6.97 -5.62 1.00
CA PRO A 15 7.19 -4.76 2.14
C PRO A 15 8.52 -5.10 2.82
N PRO A 16 9.09 -4.16 3.59
CA PRO A 16 10.23 -4.46 4.46
C PRO A 16 9.92 -5.61 5.43
N PRO A 17 10.94 -6.31 5.94
CA PRO A 17 10.75 -7.38 6.91
C PRO A 17 9.92 -6.93 8.13
N PRO A 18 8.98 -7.75 8.65
CA PRO A 18 8.11 -7.35 9.75
C PRO A 18 8.86 -6.86 11.01
N GLU A 19 9.98 -7.49 11.34
CA GLU A 19 10.81 -7.07 12.49
C GLU A 19 11.44 -5.69 12.29
N GLN A 20 11.75 -5.34 11.04
CA GLN A 20 12.28 -4.03 10.70
C GLN A 20 11.21 -2.93 10.85
N ILE A 21 9.96 -3.24 10.45
CA ILE A 21 8.81 -2.35 10.63
C ILE A 21 8.52 -2.15 12.13
N LYS A 22 8.48 -3.23 12.92
CA LYS A 22 8.29 -3.16 14.36
C LYS A 22 9.36 -2.31 15.03
N ARG A 23 10.62 -2.44 14.62
CA ARG A 23 11.73 -1.64 15.15
C ARG A 23 11.49 -0.15 14.90
N TRP A 24 11.17 0.25 13.67
CA TRP A 24 10.89 1.64 13.35
C TRP A 24 9.67 2.19 14.09
N ILE A 25 8.62 1.37 14.27
CA ILE A 25 7.45 1.76 15.08
C ILE A 25 7.83 2.00 16.53
N ALA A 26 8.67 1.15 17.13
CA ALA A 26 9.16 1.36 18.49
C ALA A 26 10.01 2.64 18.60
N GLU A 27 10.86 2.90 17.60
CA GLU A 27 11.70 4.09 17.51
C GLU A 27 10.89 5.40 17.42
N LEU A 28 9.58 5.36 17.08
CA LEU A 28 8.70 6.54 17.11
C LEU A 28 8.50 7.12 18.52
N GLY A 29 8.77 6.33 19.56
CA GLY A 29 8.69 6.75 20.97
C GLY A 29 10.05 6.85 21.67
N ASP A 30 11.18 6.79 20.94
CA ASP A 30 12.52 6.88 21.54
C ASP A 30 12.72 8.23 22.23
N GLU A 31 13.42 8.27 23.37
CA GLU A 31 13.66 9.53 24.11
C GLU A 31 14.42 10.58 23.27
N ARG A 32 15.25 10.13 22.31
CA ARG A 32 16.05 10.99 21.45
C ARG A 32 15.23 11.43 20.24
N PHE A 33 15.02 12.75 20.14
CA PHE A 33 14.30 13.37 19.02
C PHE A 33 14.83 12.94 17.64
N ALA A 34 16.15 12.88 17.46
CA ALA A 34 16.77 12.49 16.20
C ALA A 34 16.37 11.08 15.74
N VAL A 35 16.14 10.15 16.67
CA VAL A 35 15.72 8.77 16.36
C VAL A 35 14.26 8.76 15.93
N ARG A 36 13.39 9.47 16.65
CA ARG A 36 11.96 9.57 16.30
C ARG A 36 11.73 10.17 14.92
N GLU A 37 12.48 11.22 14.59
CA GLU A 37 12.43 11.87 13.28
C GLU A 37 12.93 10.94 12.15
N ALA A 38 14.02 10.21 12.39
CA ALA A 38 14.53 9.25 11.42
C ALA A 38 13.53 8.11 11.17
N ALA A 39 12.93 7.57 12.23
CA ALA A 39 11.91 6.54 12.15
C ALA A 39 10.66 7.03 11.40
N THR A 40 10.19 8.25 11.70
CA THR A 40 9.03 8.87 11.04
C THR A 40 9.27 8.98 9.54
N ARG A 41 10.41 9.56 9.11
CA ARG A 41 10.76 9.66 7.68
C ARG A 41 10.88 8.31 7.00
N THR A 42 11.49 7.34 7.69
CA THR A 42 11.71 5.99 7.15
C THR A 42 10.38 5.28 6.91
N LEU A 43 9.44 5.38 7.86
CA LEU A 43 8.10 4.82 7.74
C LEU A 43 7.30 5.52 6.63
N ALA A 44 7.35 6.86 6.55
CA ALA A 44 6.69 7.60 5.48
C ALA A 44 7.15 7.16 4.08
N HIS A 45 8.45 6.87 3.91
CA HIS A 45 9.00 6.42 2.63
C HIS A 45 8.51 5.03 2.20
N GLN A 46 8.11 4.16 3.14
CA GLN A 46 7.61 2.82 2.78
C GLN A 46 6.24 2.85 2.13
N GLY A 47 5.46 3.92 2.36
CA GLY A 47 4.17 4.09 1.71
C GLY A 47 3.07 3.14 2.21
N ALA A 48 2.18 2.74 1.30
CA ALA A 48 0.98 1.97 1.58
C ALA A 48 1.27 0.55 2.09
N ALA A 49 2.42 -0.01 1.72
CA ALA A 49 2.78 -1.39 2.03
C ALA A 49 2.84 -1.66 3.55
N ILE A 50 3.10 -0.63 4.36
CA ILE A 50 3.17 -0.75 5.81
C ILE A 50 1.93 -0.22 6.53
N GLU A 51 0.95 0.35 5.81
CA GLU A 51 -0.26 0.94 6.40
C GLU A 51 -0.99 -0.06 7.34
N PRO A 52 -1.17 -1.35 6.99
CA PRO A 52 -1.77 -2.31 7.91
C PRO A 52 -1.01 -2.45 9.23
N SER A 53 0.33 -2.44 9.18
CA SER A 53 1.19 -2.54 10.35
C SER A 53 1.09 -1.29 11.23
N LEU A 54 1.04 -0.09 10.63
CA LEU A 54 0.86 1.16 11.35
C LEU A 54 -0.52 1.23 12.03
N ARG A 55 -1.58 0.81 11.34
CA ARG A 55 -2.93 0.72 11.91
C ARG A 55 -2.98 -0.29 13.07
N ALA A 56 -2.32 -1.43 12.94
CA ALA A 56 -2.23 -2.42 14.01
C ALA A 56 -1.49 -1.88 15.24
N ALA A 57 -0.36 -1.18 15.03
CA ALA A 57 0.39 -0.55 16.10
C ALA A 57 -0.41 0.54 16.82
N LEU A 58 -1.16 1.38 16.09
CA LEU A 58 -2.01 2.40 16.70
C LEU A 58 -3.13 1.77 17.55
N ARG A 59 -3.75 0.67 17.10
CA ARG A 59 -4.75 -0.08 17.87
C ARG A 59 -4.19 -0.73 19.14
N ALA A 60 -2.88 -1.01 19.18
CA ALA A 60 -2.20 -1.55 20.35
C ALA A 60 -1.94 -0.49 21.45
N ALA A 61 -2.49 0.72 21.32
CA ALA A 61 -2.42 1.81 22.30
C ALA A 61 -0.98 2.16 22.72
N PRO A 62 -0.14 2.63 21.78
CA PRO A 62 1.24 3.02 22.09
C PRO A 62 1.28 4.29 22.94
N PRO A 63 2.44 4.64 23.53
CA PRO A 63 2.62 5.89 24.27
C PRO A 63 2.18 7.12 23.45
N ALA A 64 1.72 8.18 24.12
CA ALA A 64 1.05 9.32 23.49
C ALA A 64 1.82 9.91 22.30
N GLU A 65 3.13 10.11 22.43
CA GLU A 65 3.96 10.64 21.35
C GLU A 65 4.01 9.71 20.11
N ALA A 66 4.18 8.40 20.33
CA ALA A 66 4.15 7.42 19.26
C ALA A 66 2.75 7.34 18.61
N ALA A 67 1.68 7.45 19.39
CA ALA A 67 0.31 7.48 18.90
C ALA A 67 0.05 8.71 17.99
N THR A 68 0.52 9.88 18.38
CA THR A 68 0.44 11.11 17.56
C THR A 68 1.16 10.92 16.23
N ARG A 69 2.43 10.48 16.26
CA ARG A 69 3.24 10.26 15.04
C ARG A 69 2.65 9.20 14.12
N LEU A 70 2.15 8.10 14.67
CA LEU A 70 1.44 7.08 13.89
C LEU A 70 0.18 7.64 13.22
N THR A 71 -0.58 8.48 13.93
CA THR A 71 -1.79 9.10 13.39
C THR A 71 -1.45 10.05 12.23
N ASP A 72 -0.39 10.85 12.37
CA ASP A 72 0.06 11.76 11.32
C ASP A 72 0.61 10.99 10.11
N LEU A 73 1.40 9.94 10.33
CA LEU A 73 1.85 9.04 9.26
C LEU A 73 0.67 8.41 8.52
N LEU A 74 -0.33 7.91 9.22
CA LEU A 74 -1.54 7.34 8.60
C LEU A 74 -2.34 8.39 7.82
N ARG A 75 -2.31 9.65 8.23
CA ARG A 75 -2.93 10.76 7.48
C ARG A 75 -2.15 11.06 6.20
N GLU A 76 -0.82 11.13 6.27
CA GLU A 76 0.07 11.34 5.13
C GLU A 76 -0.02 10.19 4.12
N LEU A 77 -0.14 8.96 4.62
CA LEU A 77 -0.35 7.75 3.83
C LEU A 77 -1.81 7.53 3.44
N GLY A 78 -2.69 8.53 3.62
CA GLY A 78 -4.09 8.45 3.23
C GLY A 78 -4.30 8.31 1.72
N PRO A 79 -5.52 8.01 1.25
CA PRO A 79 -5.81 7.61 -0.14
C PRO A 79 -5.40 8.63 -1.23
N ARG A 80 -5.14 9.88 -0.86
CA ARG A 80 -4.66 10.94 -1.76
C ARG A 80 -3.14 11.14 -1.77
N SER A 81 -2.38 10.31 -1.04
CA SER A 81 -0.92 10.38 -0.98
C SER A 81 -0.29 10.02 -2.33
N ALA A 82 0.87 10.57 -2.66
CA ALA A 82 1.57 10.28 -3.92
C ALA A 82 1.83 8.78 -4.12
N HIS A 83 2.11 8.06 -3.02
CA HIS A 83 2.32 6.62 -3.04
C HIS A 83 1.02 5.85 -3.34
N ASN A 84 -0.10 6.27 -2.73
CA ASN A 84 -1.41 5.67 -3.00
C ASN A 84 -1.91 5.97 -4.41
N LEU A 85 -1.62 7.17 -4.92
CA LEU A 85 -1.88 7.51 -6.32
C LEU A 85 -1.11 6.60 -7.29
N GLY A 86 0.09 6.14 -6.92
CA GLY A 86 0.85 5.16 -7.71
C GLY A 86 0.13 3.82 -7.84
N ALA A 87 -0.39 3.28 -6.72
CA ALA A 87 -1.14 2.02 -6.72
C ALA A 87 -2.46 2.15 -7.50
N VAL A 88 -3.25 3.20 -7.23
CA VAL A 88 -4.53 3.46 -7.92
C VAL A 88 -4.31 3.62 -9.43
N ARG A 89 -3.33 4.44 -9.85
CA ARG A 89 -3.04 4.65 -11.27
C ARG A 89 -2.48 3.41 -11.94
N GLY A 90 -1.68 2.62 -11.23
CA GLY A 90 -1.17 1.35 -11.77
C GLY A 90 -2.31 0.40 -12.10
N VAL A 91 -3.29 0.27 -11.21
CA VAL A 91 -4.52 -0.50 -11.44
C VAL A 91 -5.33 0.07 -12.60
N GLU A 92 -5.54 1.38 -12.65
CA GLU A 92 -6.25 2.06 -13.74
C GLU A 92 -5.59 1.81 -15.11
N VAL A 93 -4.26 1.90 -15.20
CA VAL A 93 -3.54 1.61 -16.44
C VAL A 93 -3.75 0.17 -16.88
N LEU A 94 -3.69 -0.80 -15.96
CA LEU A 94 -3.95 -2.21 -16.29
C LEU A 94 -5.39 -2.43 -16.78
N GLU A 95 -6.36 -1.75 -16.15
CA GLU A 95 -7.77 -1.80 -16.54
C GLU A 95 -7.99 -1.23 -17.95
N LEU A 96 -7.45 -0.04 -18.21
CA LEU A 96 -7.51 0.62 -19.52
C LEU A 96 -6.84 -0.20 -20.62
N MET A 97 -5.71 -0.86 -20.31
CA MET A 97 -4.99 -1.70 -21.25
C MET A 97 -5.83 -2.87 -21.75
N GLY A 98 -6.62 -3.52 -20.88
CA GLY A 98 -7.55 -4.59 -21.25
C GLY A 98 -6.92 -5.83 -21.92
N THR A 99 -5.59 -5.92 -21.99
CA THR A 99 -4.88 -7.05 -22.61
C THR A 99 -4.93 -8.30 -21.70
N PRO A 100 -4.81 -9.53 -22.23
CA PRO A 100 -4.79 -10.73 -21.40
C PRO A 100 -3.75 -10.69 -20.27
N ALA A 101 -2.55 -10.18 -20.55
CA ALA A 101 -1.51 -10.04 -19.53
C ALA A 101 -1.87 -9.02 -18.43
N ALA A 102 -2.53 -7.93 -18.78
CA ALA A 102 -2.99 -6.93 -17.81
C ALA A 102 -4.14 -7.45 -16.94
N LEU A 103 -5.07 -8.19 -17.53
CA LEU A 103 -6.17 -8.85 -16.81
C LEU A 103 -5.65 -9.91 -15.85
N THR A 104 -4.67 -10.72 -16.27
CA THR A 104 -4.02 -11.69 -15.38
C THR A 104 -3.34 -11.00 -14.19
N LEU A 105 -2.59 -9.92 -14.44
CA LEU A 105 -1.97 -9.17 -13.35
C LEU A 105 -3.00 -8.53 -12.41
N LEU A 106 -4.09 -7.96 -12.93
CA LEU A 106 -5.18 -7.42 -12.09
C LEU A 106 -5.77 -8.48 -11.16
N ARG A 107 -5.95 -9.72 -11.64
CA ARG A 107 -6.40 -10.84 -10.81
C ARG A 107 -5.38 -11.19 -9.73
N GLU A 108 -4.09 -11.29 -10.08
CA GLU A 108 -3.03 -11.51 -9.10
C GLU A 108 -3.02 -10.43 -8.01
N LEU A 109 -3.19 -9.16 -8.39
CA LEU A 109 -3.26 -8.04 -7.46
C LEU A 109 -4.54 -8.05 -6.60
N ALA A 110 -5.64 -8.61 -7.11
CA ALA A 110 -6.89 -8.74 -6.37
C ALA A 110 -6.80 -9.76 -5.21
N GLU A 111 -5.80 -10.65 -5.22
CA GLU A 111 -5.48 -11.56 -4.11
C GLU A 111 -4.68 -10.88 -2.98
N ALA A 112 -4.24 -9.62 -3.15
CA ALA A 112 -3.60 -8.87 -2.09
C ALA A 112 -4.55 -8.67 -0.87
N PRO A 113 -4.00 -8.53 0.36
CA PRO A 113 -4.81 -8.41 1.57
C PRO A 113 -5.93 -7.36 1.47
N ALA A 114 -7.11 -7.69 2.01
CA ALA A 114 -8.34 -6.90 1.93
C ALA A 114 -8.21 -5.48 2.50
N ASP A 115 -7.32 -5.30 3.46
CA ASP A 115 -7.05 -4.06 4.15
C ASP A 115 -6.01 -3.18 3.45
N THR A 116 -5.44 -3.63 2.33
CA THR A 116 -4.53 -2.82 1.50
C THR A 116 -5.30 -2.07 0.40
N LEU A 117 -4.89 -0.83 0.13
CA LEU A 117 -5.46 -0.05 -0.99
C LEU A 117 -5.32 -0.77 -2.33
N LEU A 118 -4.14 -1.35 -2.61
CA LEU A 118 -3.86 -2.08 -3.85
C LEU A 118 -4.87 -3.21 -4.09
N GLY A 119 -5.12 -4.04 -3.08
CA GLY A 119 -6.09 -5.12 -3.20
C GLY A 119 -7.54 -4.61 -3.32
N GLN A 120 -7.89 -3.53 -2.62
CA GLN A 120 -9.22 -2.92 -2.73
C GLN A 120 -9.47 -2.38 -4.15
N GLU A 121 -8.50 -1.65 -4.71
CA GLU A 121 -8.56 -1.08 -6.06
C GLU A 121 -8.57 -2.18 -7.13
N ALA A 122 -7.73 -3.20 -7.02
CA ALA A 122 -7.70 -4.31 -7.97
C ALA A 122 -9.04 -5.07 -8.01
N ARG A 123 -9.64 -5.36 -6.85
CA ARG A 123 -10.99 -5.95 -6.78
C ARG A 123 -12.07 -5.02 -7.34
N ALA A 124 -11.96 -3.71 -7.12
CA ALA A 124 -12.87 -2.74 -7.73
C ALA A 124 -12.77 -2.74 -9.26
N ALA A 125 -11.54 -2.76 -9.81
CA ALA A 125 -11.30 -2.85 -11.25
C ALA A 125 -11.85 -4.14 -11.86
N CYS A 126 -11.63 -5.30 -11.22
CA CYS A 126 -12.20 -6.57 -11.67
C CYS A 126 -13.73 -6.52 -11.73
N ARG A 127 -14.40 -5.88 -10.75
CA ARG A 127 -15.87 -5.72 -10.77
C ARG A 127 -16.33 -4.84 -11.94
N ARG A 128 -15.69 -3.68 -12.15
CA ARG A 128 -15.99 -2.79 -13.29
C ARG A 128 -15.85 -3.49 -14.63
N LEU A 129 -14.77 -4.25 -14.82
CA LEU A 129 -14.53 -5.00 -16.06
C LEU A 129 -15.58 -6.09 -16.32
N ALA A 130 -16.10 -6.72 -15.26
CA ALA A 130 -17.18 -7.69 -15.36
C ALA A 130 -18.51 -7.04 -15.80
N GLU A 131 -18.82 -5.84 -15.29
CA GLU A 131 -20.02 -5.07 -15.68
C GLU A 131 -19.99 -4.65 -17.17
N VAL A 132 -18.80 -4.39 -17.72
CA VAL A 132 -18.63 -3.92 -19.12
C VAL A 132 -18.49 -5.08 -20.13
N GLY A 133 -18.63 -6.34 -19.69
CA GLY A 133 -18.53 -7.51 -20.57
C GLY A 133 -17.14 -7.79 -21.15
N ARG A 134 -16.11 -7.07 -20.67
CA ARG A 134 -14.70 -7.40 -20.88
C ARG A 134 -14.30 -8.42 -19.82
N THR A 135 -14.78 -9.65 -19.97
CA THR A 135 -14.76 -10.69 -18.93
C THR A 135 -13.40 -10.82 -18.25
N PRO A 136 -13.29 -10.42 -16.97
CA PRO A 136 -12.10 -10.63 -16.16
C PRO A 136 -12.23 -11.90 -15.30
N PHE A 137 -13.15 -12.82 -15.55
CA PHE A 137 -13.20 -14.14 -14.90
C PHE A 137 -13.67 -15.21 -15.92
N PRO A 138 -13.21 -16.47 -15.79
CA PRO A 138 -13.81 -17.59 -16.52
C PRO A 138 -15.26 -17.81 -16.11
#